data_AF-A0A1V4R6S7-F1
#
_entry.id   AF-A0A1V4R6S7-F1
#
_cell.length_a   1.000
_cell.length_b   1.000
_cell.length_c   1.000
_cell.angle_alpha   90.00
_cell.angle_beta   90.00
_cell.angle_gamma   90.00
#
_symmetry.space_group_name_H-M   'P 1'
#
loop_
_entity.id
_entity.type
_entity.pdbx_description
1 polymer ?
#
loop_
_entity_poly.entity_id
_entity_poly.type
_entity_poly.pdbx_seq_one_letter_code
_entity_poly.pdbx_strand_id
1 'polypeptide(L)'
;MLHTHLTSEKWKSFSLDKQILMIANEINRAKNWITKKDFEKVSYCHERAFELIDLTVDSFKNKSLIRELLRFRELIATEYVYRVNNDEQNMKLFKVLLSLNLESYNIYN
;
A
#
# COMPACT_ATOMS: atom_id res chain seq x y z
N MET A 1 -13.69 -1.16 10.06
CA MET A 1 -13.39 -2.56 9.69
C MET A 1 -12.98 -2.55 8.23
N LEU A 2 -11.75 -2.98 7.94
CA LEU A 2 -11.14 -2.81 6.63
C LEU A 2 -11.10 -4.19 5.95
N HIS A 3 -11.47 -4.22 4.68
CA HIS A 3 -11.77 -5.39 3.84
C HIS A 3 -12.57 -6.58 4.45
N THR A 4 -13.83 -6.35 4.84
CA THR A 4 -14.76 -7.35 5.43
C THR A 4 -14.99 -8.65 4.64
N HIS A 5 -14.63 -8.71 3.35
CA HIS A 5 -14.83 -9.87 2.47
C HIS A 5 -13.53 -10.42 1.88
N LEU A 6 -12.37 -9.97 2.36
CA LEU A 6 -11.07 -10.44 1.89
C LEU A 6 -10.49 -11.41 2.90
N THR A 7 -10.58 -12.71 2.60
CA THR A 7 -9.91 -13.73 3.42
C THR A 7 -8.45 -13.87 3.00
N SER A 8 -7.62 -14.39 3.90
CA SER A 8 -6.21 -14.70 3.61
C SER A 8 -6.06 -15.64 2.42
N GLU A 9 -6.94 -16.65 2.30
CA GLU A 9 -6.93 -17.61 1.19
C GLU A 9 -7.24 -16.93 -0.15
N LYS A 10 -8.22 -16.03 -0.16
CA LYS A 10 -8.57 -15.26 -1.35
C LYS A 10 -7.44 -14.32 -1.74
N TRP A 11 -6.81 -13.66 -0.77
CA TRP A 11 -5.65 -12.80 -1.04
C TRP A 11 -4.50 -13.57 -1.69
N LYS A 12 -4.15 -14.73 -1.11
CA LYS A 12 -3.11 -15.64 -1.63
C LYS A 12 -3.34 -16.13 -3.06
N SER A 13 -4.58 -16.14 -3.55
CA SER A 13 -4.89 -16.51 -4.94
C SER A 13 -4.55 -15.43 -5.97
N PHE A 14 -4.34 -14.18 -5.55
CA PHE A 14 -3.93 -13.10 -6.46
C PHE A 14 -2.44 -13.16 -6.75
N SER A 15 -2.06 -12.80 -7.97
CA SER A 15 -0.66 -12.62 -8.35
C SER A 15 -0.04 -11.45 -7.61
N LEU A 16 1.30 -11.45 -7.48
CA LEU A 16 2.02 -10.42 -6.73
C LEU A 16 1.77 -9.01 -7.28
N ASP A 17 1.79 -8.86 -8.60
CA ASP A 17 1.49 -7.59 -9.28
C ASP A 17 0.10 -7.08 -8.87
N LYS A 18 -0.91 -7.94 -8.87
CA LYS A 18 -2.27 -7.58 -8.47
C LYS A 18 -2.34 -7.16 -7.01
N GLN A 19 -1.63 -7.85 -6.12
CA GLN A 19 -1.57 -7.48 -4.70
C GLN A 19 -0.91 -6.10 -4.51
N ILE A 20 0.22 -5.85 -5.18
CA ILE A 20 0.91 -4.55 -5.15
C ILE A 20 0.01 -3.44 -5.70
N LEU A 21 -0.69 -3.68 -6.80
CA LEU A 21 -1.63 -2.73 -7.39
C LEU A 21 -2.81 -2.41 -6.46
N MET A 22 -3.30 -3.40 -5.71
CA MET A 22 -4.35 -3.17 -4.71
C MET A 22 -3.85 -2.32 -3.54
N ILE A 23 -2.61 -2.52 -3.08
CA ILE A 23 -1.98 -1.62 -2.08
C ILE A 23 -1.81 -0.21 -2.69
N ALA A 24 -1.33 -0.12 -3.93
CA ALA A 24 -1.10 1.15 -4.62
C ALA A 24 -2.40 1.95 -4.82
N ASN A 25 -3.52 1.27 -5.04
CA ASN A 25 -4.84 1.89 -5.10
C ASN A 25 -5.23 2.59 -3.81
N GLU A 26 -4.84 2.07 -2.64
CA GLU A 26 -5.10 2.75 -1.36
C GLU A 26 -4.21 3.99 -1.20
N ILE A 27 -2.95 3.93 -1.64
CA ILE A 27 -2.05 5.11 -1.66
C ILE A 27 -2.56 6.18 -2.64
N ASN A 28 -3.05 5.78 -3.81
CA ASN A 28 -3.66 6.71 -4.75
C ASN A 28 -4.99 7.27 -4.23
N ARG A 29 -5.76 6.49 -3.45
CA ARG A 29 -6.97 6.96 -2.78
C ARG A 29 -6.64 7.98 -1.69
N ALA A 30 -5.56 7.80 -0.94
CA ALA A 30 -5.10 8.77 0.05
C ALA A 30 -4.85 10.15 -0.59
N LYS A 31 -4.18 10.21 -1.75
CA LYS A 31 -4.03 11.45 -2.54
C LYS A 31 -5.34 12.20 -2.76
N ASN A 32 -6.40 11.51 -3.17
CA ASN A 32 -7.70 12.14 -3.41
C ASN A 32 -8.29 12.79 -2.14
N TRP A 33 -8.03 12.20 -0.97
CA TRP A 33 -8.48 12.73 0.32
C TRP A 33 -7.56 13.84 0.86
N ILE A 34 -6.25 13.77 0.58
CA ILE A 34 -5.29 14.86 0.84
C ILE A 34 -5.75 16.14 0.13
N THR A 35 -6.08 16.06 -1.16
CA THR A 35 -6.57 17.22 -1.93
C THR A 35 -7.86 17.80 -1.34
N LYS A 36 -8.72 16.95 -0.79
CA LYS A 36 -9.98 17.35 -0.13
C LYS A 36 -9.79 17.80 1.33
N LYS A 37 -8.58 17.70 1.86
CA LYS A 37 -8.23 17.97 3.27
C LYS A 37 -9.03 17.12 4.28
N ASP A 38 -9.44 15.92 3.87
CA ASP A 38 -10.12 14.95 4.74
C ASP A 38 -9.09 13.94 5.27
N PHE A 39 -8.35 14.36 6.29
CA PHE A 39 -7.21 13.61 6.82
C PHE A 39 -7.62 12.36 7.61
N GLU A 40 -8.86 12.29 8.08
CA GLU A 40 -9.39 11.07 8.68
C GLU A 40 -9.53 9.98 7.60
N LYS A 41 -10.04 10.33 6.42
CA LYS A 41 -10.07 9.40 5.29
C LYS A 41 -8.68 9.02 4.78
N VAL A 42 -7.70 9.90 4.88
CA VAL A 42 -6.28 9.56 4.60
C VAL A 42 -5.80 8.48 5.56
N SER A 43 -6.02 8.65 6.87
CA SER A 43 -5.69 7.64 7.88
C SER A 43 -6.33 6.28 7.55
N TYR A 44 -7.60 6.24 7.16
CA TYR A 44 -8.24 4.99 6.77
C TYR A 44 -7.65 4.35 5.50
N CYS A 45 -7.08 5.13 4.58
CA CYS A 45 -6.39 4.57 3.41
C CYS A 45 -5.07 3.91 3.83
N HIS A 46 -4.31 4.54 4.73
CA HIS A 46 -3.09 3.94 5.28
C HIS A 46 -3.38 2.66 6.09
N GLU A 47 -4.45 2.65 6.90
CA GLU A 47 -4.86 1.46 7.64
C GLU A 47 -5.20 0.28 6.71
N ARG A 48 -5.88 0.54 5.58
CA ARG A 48 -6.11 -0.48 4.54
C ARG A 48 -4.80 -0.93 3.91
N ALA A 49 -3.90 0.00 3.61
CA ALA A 49 -2.60 -0.34 3.04
C ALA A 49 -1.78 -1.23 4.00
N PHE A 50 -1.79 -0.97 5.31
CA PHE A 50 -1.15 -1.85 6.30
C PHE A 50 -1.72 -3.26 6.27
N GLU A 51 -3.05 -3.40 6.28
CA GLU A 51 -3.71 -4.70 6.22
C GLU A 51 -3.31 -5.49 4.96
N LEU A 52 -3.32 -4.84 3.79
CA LEU A 52 -2.96 -5.49 2.53
C LEU A 52 -1.46 -5.84 2.47
N ILE A 53 -0.59 -5.02 3.04
CA ILE A 53 0.85 -5.32 3.17
C ILE A 53 1.05 -6.53 4.08
N ASP A 54 0.40 -6.57 5.24
CA ASP A 54 0.53 -7.66 6.20
C ASP A 54 0.02 -8.99 5.59
N LEU A 55 -1.12 -8.96 4.88
CA LEU A 55 -1.62 -10.11 4.12
C LEU A 55 -0.63 -10.55 3.02
N THR A 56 0.03 -9.61 2.34
CA THR A 56 1.03 -9.90 1.30
C THR A 56 2.26 -10.56 1.92
N VAL A 57 2.77 -10.03 3.03
CA VAL A 57 3.91 -10.59 3.77
C VAL A 57 3.63 -12.03 4.19
N ASP A 58 2.42 -12.31 4.69
CA ASP A 58 1.99 -13.65 5.10
C ASP A 58 1.75 -14.62 3.93
N SER A 59 1.69 -14.11 2.70
CA SER A 59 1.40 -14.90 1.50
C SER A 59 2.64 -15.42 0.78
N PHE A 60 3.79 -14.76 0.94
CA PHE A 60 4.99 -15.08 0.19
C PHE A 60 6.09 -15.69 1.04
N LYS A 61 7.00 -16.43 0.38
CA LYS A 61 8.22 -16.98 0.99
C LYS A 61 9.49 -16.25 0.57
N ASN A 62 9.40 -15.35 -0.42
CA ASN A 62 10.55 -14.58 -0.90
C ASN A 62 10.98 -13.55 0.16
N LYS A 63 12.03 -13.87 0.91
CA LYS A 63 12.55 -13.03 2.00
C LYS A 63 12.98 -11.63 1.54
N SER A 64 13.46 -11.48 0.30
CA SER A 64 13.88 -10.18 -0.21
C SER A 64 12.68 -9.25 -0.39
N LEU A 65 11.63 -9.73 -1.05
CA LEU A 65 10.40 -8.98 -1.24
C LEU A 65 9.74 -8.63 0.09
N ILE A 66 9.64 -9.60 1.01
CA ILE A 66 9.07 -9.40 2.35
C ILE A 66 9.81 -8.27 3.07
N ARG A 67 11.14 -8.27 3.03
CA ARG A 67 11.94 -7.22 3.66
C ARG A 67 11.64 -5.84 3.09
N GLU A 68 11.55 -5.70 1.76
CA GLU A 68 11.25 -4.41 1.16
C GLU A 68 9.79 -3.97 1.41
N LEU A 69 8.82 -4.89 1.47
CA LEU A 69 7.44 -4.60 1.87
C LEU A 69 7.35 -4.13 3.33
N LEU A 70 8.10 -4.74 4.24
CA LEU A 70 8.14 -4.32 5.64
C LEU A 70 8.81 -2.94 5.79
N ARG A 71 9.85 -2.63 5.03
CA ARG A 71 10.42 -1.28 4.97
C ARG A 71 9.42 -0.27 4.41
N PHE A 72 8.69 -0.64 3.37
CA PHE A 72 7.64 0.21 2.82
C PHE A 72 6.51 0.44 3.85
N ARG A 73 6.17 -0.58 4.64
CA ARG A 73 5.25 -0.46 5.77
C ARG A 73 5.73 0.57 6.79
N GLU A 74 7.02 0.60 7.13
CA GLU A 74 7.60 1.62 8.03
C GLU A 74 7.50 3.05 7.45
N LEU A 75 7.65 3.20 6.13
CA LEU A 75 7.45 4.49 5.47
C LEU A 75 6.00 4.99 5.60
N ILE A 76 5.01 4.12 5.36
CA ILE A 76 3.59 4.48 5.59
C ILE A 76 3.35 4.77 7.08
N ALA A 77 3.97 4.02 8.00
CA ALA A 77 3.83 4.27 9.44
C ALA A 77 4.32 5.67 9.83
N THR A 78 5.42 6.12 9.23
CA THR A 78 5.92 7.49 9.41
C THR A 78 4.88 8.51 8.95
N GLU A 79 4.34 8.35 7.73
CA GLU A 79 3.31 9.25 7.20
C GLU A 79 2.03 9.26 8.05
N TYR A 80 1.61 8.10 8.54
CA TYR A 80 0.42 7.93 9.38
C TYR A 80 0.57 8.58 10.76
N VAL A 81 1.68 8.31 11.47
CA VAL A 81 1.94 8.80 12.83
C VAL A 81 2.13 10.31 12.83
N TYR A 82 2.92 10.85 11.90
CA TYR A 82 3.21 12.28 11.84
C TYR A 82 2.16 13.09 11.07
N ARG A 83 1.14 12.43 10.51
CA ARG A 83 0.05 13.06 9.73
C ARG A 83 0.56 14.01 8.65
N VAL A 84 1.58 13.57 7.92
CA VAL A 84 2.28 14.38 6.90
C VAL A 84 1.29 14.91 5.85
N ASN A 85 0.36 14.07 5.38
CA ASN A 85 -0.76 14.45 4.50
C ASN A 85 -0.34 15.34 3.31
N ASN A 86 0.77 14.99 2.67
CA ASN A 86 1.38 15.77 1.60
C ASN A 86 1.32 15.00 0.27
N ASP A 87 0.85 15.65 -0.80
CA ASP A 87 0.68 15.00 -2.11
C ASP A 87 2.01 14.55 -2.74
N GLU A 88 3.08 15.35 -2.57
CA GLU A 88 4.40 15.00 -3.09
C GLU A 88 4.94 13.75 -2.41
N GLN A 89 4.82 13.67 -1.08
CA GLN A 89 5.22 12.48 -0.32
C GLN A 89 4.37 11.26 -0.67
N ASN A 90 3.05 11.44 -0.80
CA ASN A 90 2.16 10.37 -1.24
C ASN A 90 2.54 9.83 -2.64
N MET A 91 2.92 10.73 -3.56
CA MET A 91 3.40 10.33 -4.88
C MET A 91 4.74 9.57 -4.82
N LYS A 92 5.64 9.94 -3.91
CA LYS A 92 6.89 9.20 -3.67
C LYS A 92 6.60 7.80 -3.16
N LEU A 93 5.71 7.64 -2.17
CA LEU A 93 5.28 6.33 -1.68
C LEU A 93 4.71 5.46 -2.80
N PHE A 94 3.83 6.03 -3.64
CA PHE A 94 3.23 5.33 -4.77
C PHE A 94 4.29 4.79 -5.75
N LYS A 95 5.27 5.63 -6.13
CA LYS A 95 6.37 5.22 -7.01
C LYS A 95 7.26 4.15 -6.40
N VAL A 96 7.60 4.29 -5.11
CA VAL A 96 8.42 3.29 -4.38
C VAL A 96 7.73 1.94 -4.38
N LEU A 97 6.43 1.88 -4.05
CA LEU A 97 5.66 0.66 -4.03
C LEU A 97 5.63 -0.05 -5.39
N LEU A 98 5.36 0.71 -6.47
CA LEU A 98 5.34 0.13 -7.81
C LEU A 98 6.71 -0.41 -8.24
N SER A 99 7.80 0.21 -7.78
CA SER A 99 9.16 -0.25 -8.09
C SER A 99 9.54 -1.59 -7.45
N LEU A 100 8.75 -2.09 -6.48
CA LEU A 100 8.97 -3.39 -5.83
C LEU A 100 8.68 -4.58 -6.74
N ASN A 101 8.01 -4.36 -7.88
CA ASN A 101 7.71 -5.41 -8.85
C ASN A 101 7.72 -4.83 -10.28
N LEU A 102 8.48 -5.48 -11.16
CA LEU A 102 8.70 -5.01 -12.52
C LEU A 102 7.40 -4.90 -13.33
N GLU A 103 6.52 -5.89 -13.22
CA GLU A 103 5.23 -5.91 -13.90
C GLU A 103 4.34 -4.73 -13.44
N SER A 104 4.31 -4.47 -12.13
CA SER A 104 3.57 -3.33 -11.55
C SER A 104 4.12 -1.98 -12.02
N TYR A 105 5.45 -1.86 -12.11
CA TYR A 105 6.12 -0.67 -12.60
C TYR A 105 5.76 -0.36 -14.06
N ASN A 106 5.75 -1.37 -14.93
CA ASN A 106 5.47 -1.24 -16.36
C ASN A 106 4.01 -0.91 -16.69
N ILE A 107 3.07 -1.12 -15.75
CA ILE A 107 1.65 -0.76 -15.95
C ILE A 107 1.45 0.76 -15.82
N TYR A 108 2.33 1.46 -15.11
CA TYR A 108 2.16 2.88 -14.74
C TYR A 108 3.25 3.82 -15.28
N ASN A 109 4.28 3.29 -15.93
CA ASN A 109 5.34 4.06 -16.62
C ASN A 109 5.45 3.61 -18.07
#